data_AF-A0A965HJI1-F1
#
_entry.id   AF-A0A965HJI1-F1
#
_cell.length_a   1.000
_cell.length_b   1.000
_cell.length_c   1.000
_cell.angle_alpha   90.00
_cell.angle_beta   90.00
_cell.angle_gamma   90.00
#
_symmetry.space_group_name_H-M   'P 1'
#
loop_
_entity.id
_entity.type
_entity.pdbx_description
1 polymer ?
#
loop_
_entity_poly.entity_id
_entity_poly.type
_entity_poly.pdbx_seq_one_letter_code
_entity_poly.pdbx_strand_id
1 'polypeptide(L)'
;MGSYALQALSVAYEGVRTGFALDKGVRWVMDSDDMLVVETPSARQKRPVAKESLSAKELAEVFDQGFGDIYKDKYITVEGDLIEVQSRREIVGGDTLKREDPFDEFYLEGLPADGIRRLEVKIRCQLKSEKTFFLDGKGDLFEGAPNPQNPRTDIPVLRKGTSGTKIRISAGRIESGGSERRLINIYDCRKLEGYEAGGWKVLWTAPGAK
;
A
#
# COMPACT_ATOMS: atom_id res chain seq x y z
N MET A 1 17.43 -51.16 -5.27
CA MET A 1 18.09 -50.00 -5.92
C MET A 1 17.08 -48.88 -6.17
N GLY A 2 16.55 -48.23 -5.13
CA GLY A 2 15.46 -47.23 -5.28
C GLY A 2 15.63 -45.93 -4.50
N SER A 3 16.72 -45.76 -3.73
CA SER A 3 16.86 -44.64 -2.81
C SER A 3 17.72 -43.48 -3.35
N TYR A 4 18.72 -43.77 -4.19
CA TYR A 4 19.70 -42.77 -4.63
C TYR A 4 19.16 -41.80 -5.70
N ALA A 5 18.28 -42.27 -6.58
CA ALA A 5 17.70 -41.45 -7.64
C ALA A 5 16.72 -40.38 -7.09
N LEU A 6 15.94 -40.72 -6.06
CA LEU A 6 15.02 -39.78 -5.40
C LEU A 6 15.77 -38.74 -4.56
N GLN A 7 16.91 -39.11 -3.98
CA GLN A 7 17.76 -38.20 -3.20
C GLN A 7 18.49 -37.19 -4.11
N ALA A 8 18.94 -37.61 -5.29
CA ALA A 8 19.50 -36.70 -6.29
C ALA A 8 18.44 -35.72 -6.84
N LEU A 9 17.22 -36.21 -7.08
CA LEU A 9 16.08 -35.37 -7.47
C LEU A 9 15.69 -34.39 -6.36
N SER A 10 15.72 -34.78 -5.08
CA SER A 10 15.41 -33.87 -3.97
C SER A 10 16.45 -32.78 -3.78
N VAL A 11 17.74 -33.08 -3.96
CA VAL A 11 18.82 -32.08 -3.87
C VAL A 11 18.82 -31.14 -5.07
N ALA A 12 18.59 -31.65 -6.28
CA ALA A 12 18.41 -30.81 -7.47
C ALA A 12 17.15 -29.94 -7.34
N TYR A 13 16.06 -30.50 -6.79
CA TYR A 13 14.84 -29.77 -6.49
C TYR A 13 15.03 -28.74 -5.38
N GLU A 14 15.81 -29.00 -4.34
CA GLU A 14 16.18 -28.00 -3.33
C GLU A 14 17.08 -26.91 -3.92
N GLY A 15 18.00 -27.25 -4.82
CA GLY A 15 18.82 -26.29 -5.55
C GLY A 15 18.00 -25.39 -6.47
N VAL A 16 17.00 -25.94 -7.15
CA VAL A 16 16.02 -25.17 -7.96
C VAL A 16 15.08 -24.38 -7.05
N ARG A 17 14.51 -24.99 -6.01
CA ARG A 17 13.60 -24.35 -5.05
C ARG A 17 14.26 -23.18 -4.34
N THR A 18 15.49 -23.35 -3.86
CA THR A 18 16.26 -22.28 -3.19
C THR A 18 16.85 -21.30 -4.21
N GLY A 19 17.30 -21.81 -5.37
CA GLY A 19 17.91 -21.00 -6.43
C GLY A 19 16.94 -20.08 -7.15
N PHE A 20 15.68 -20.52 -7.32
CA PHE A 20 14.58 -19.74 -7.88
C PHE A 20 13.67 -19.12 -6.81
N ALA A 21 14.04 -19.22 -5.52
CA ALA A 21 13.25 -18.73 -4.39
C ALA A 21 11.77 -19.18 -4.45
N LEU A 22 11.52 -20.42 -4.89
CA LEU A 22 10.17 -20.99 -4.98
C LEU A 22 9.49 -21.12 -3.60
N ASP A 23 10.23 -20.90 -2.52
CA ASP A 23 9.76 -20.83 -1.14
C ASP A 23 9.47 -19.40 -0.66
N LYS A 24 9.81 -18.36 -1.44
CA LYS A 24 9.72 -16.93 -1.04
C LYS A 24 9.23 -16.06 -2.19
N GLY A 25 8.02 -15.53 -2.05
CA GLY A 25 7.43 -14.59 -3.03
C GLY A 25 6.75 -15.28 -4.22
N VAL A 26 6.95 -16.58 -4.43
CA VAL A 26 6.13 -17.33 -5.40
C VAL A 26 4.69 -17.41 -4.95
N ARG A 27 3.79 -16.95 -5.81
CA ARG A 27 2.35 -17.06 -5.61
C ARG A 27 1.70 -17.91 -6.67
N TRP A 28 0.76 -18.71 -6.20
CA TRP A 28 -0.12 -19.53 -7.00
C TRP A 28 -1.45 -18.80 -7.09
N VAL A 29 -1.80 -18.33 -8.28
CA VAL A 29 -3.04 -17.60 -8.54
C VAL A 29 -3.87 -18.44 -9.49
N MET A 30 -5.13 -18.69 -9.13
CA MET A 30 -6.11 -19.27 -10.06
C MET A 30 -6.62 -18.18 -10.98
N ASP A 31 -6.55 -18.43 -12.29
CA ASP A 31 -7.12 -17.56 -13.32
C ASP A 31 -8.64 -17.70 -13.44
N SER A 32 -9.28 -16.75 -14.13
CA SER A 32 -10.70 -16.83 -14.49
C SER A 32 -11.04 -18.02 -15.40
N ASP A 33 -10.05 -18.56 -16.10
CA ASP A 33 -10.17 -19.72 -16.99
C ASP A 33 -9.72 -21.04 -16.30
N ASP A 34 -9.74 -21.10 -14.97
CA ASP A 34 -9.29 -22.23 -14.14
C ASP A 34 -7.80 -22.62 -14.35
N MET A 35 -7.00 -21.72 -14.92
CA MET A 35 -5.56 -21.94 -15.14
C MET A 35 -4.74 -21.54 -13.90
N LEU A 36 -3.84 -22.41 -13.46
CA LEU A 36 -2.92 -22.14 -12.38
C LEU A 36 -1.74 -21.29 -12.88
N VAL A 37 -1.59 -20.07 -12.40
CA VAL A 37 -0.51 -19.16 -12.77
C VAL A 37 0.47 -18.99 -11.62
N VAL A 38 1.76 -19.14 -11.95
CA VAL A 38 2.88 -18.96 -11.03
C VAL A 38 3.46 -17.58 -11.25
N GLU A 39 3.21 -16.67 -10.31
CA GLU A 39 3.87 -15.37 -10.30
C GLU A 39 5.20 -15.51 -9.57
N THR A 40 6.30 -15.24 -10.28
CA THR A 40 7.65 -15.20 -9.72
C THR A 40 8.06 -13.75 -9.49
N PRO A 41 8.70 -13.42 -8.35
CA PRO A 41 9.11 -12.05 -8.06
C PRO A 41 10.13 -11.56 -9.09
N SER A 42 9.99 -10.31 -9.51
CA SER A 42 10.86 -9.66 -10.48
C SER A 42 12.25 -9.39 -9.87
N ALA A 43 13.18 -10.32 -10.12
CA ALA A 43 14.63 -10.22 -9.85
C ALA A 43 15.10 -10.14 -8.38
N ARG A 44 16.15 -10.94 -8.11
CA ARG A 44 16.86 -11.09 -6.82
C ARG A 44 17.38 -9.76 -6.27
N GLN A 45 17.03 -9.43 -5.03
CA GLN A 45 17.89 -8.60 -4.17
C GLN A 45 18.28 -9.35 -2.90
N LYS A 46 19.48 -9.05 -2.38
CA LYS A 46 19.90 -9.48 -1.05
C LYS A 46 18.84 -9.04 -0.05
N ARG A 47 18.52 -9.88 0.95
CA ARG A 47 17.49 -9.56 1.96
C ARG A 47 17.67 -8.11 2.45
N PRO A 48 16.69 -7.22 2.19
CA PRO A 48 16.85 -5.81 2.47
C PRO A 48 16.83 -5.55 3.98
N VAL A 49 17.44 -4.44 4.40
CA VAL A 49 17.34 -3.93 5.76
C VAL A 49 16.13 -3.00 5.83
N ALA A 50 15.31 -3.15 6.86
CA ALA A 50 14.14 -2.29 7.05
C ALA A 50 14.59 -0.83 7.25
N LYS A 51 14.06 0.07 6.42
CA LYS A 51 14.26 1.51 6.51
C LYS A 51 13.13 2.15 7.31
N GLU A 52 13.40 3.25 8.01
CA GLU A 52 12.34 4.02 8.69
C GLU A 52 11.56 4.92 7.72
N SER A 53 12.14 5.25 6.57
CA SER A 53 11.51 6.05 5.51
C SER A 53 11.81 5.45 4.15
N LEU A 54 10.77 5.27 3.33
CA LEU A 54 10.88 4.70 1.98
C LEU A 54 9.69 5.10 1.12
N SER A 55 9.83 4.94 -0.19
CA SER A 55 8.72 5.11 -1.12
C SER A 55 7.73 3.94 -1.04
N ALA A 56 6.48 4.20 -1.43
CA ALA A 56 5.42 3.20 -1.56
C ALA A 56 5.85 2.10 -2.54
N LYS A 57 6.50 2.47 -3.64
CA LYS A 57 7.06 1.53 -4.61
C LYS A 57 8.14 0.63 -4.00
N GLU A 58 9.11 1.19 -3.28
CA GLU A 58 10.14 0.38 -2.58
C GLU A 58 9.50 -0.57 -1.57
N LEU A 59 8.49 -0.12 -0.80
CA LEU A 59 7.78 -0.96 0.15
C LEU A 59 7.07 -2.12 -0.57
N ALA A 60 6.40 -1.83 -1.68
CA ALA A 60 5.74 -2.82 -2.51
C ALA A 60 6.72 -3.84 -3.08
N GLU A 61 7.91 -3.42 -3.52
CA GLU A 61 8.97 -4.32 -4.00
C GLU A 61 9.46 -5.28 -2.90
N VAL A 62 9.64 -4.79 -1.67
CA VAL A 62 10.03 -5.64 -0.54
C VAL A 62 8.97 -6.71 -0.26
N PHE A 63 7.70 -6.35 -0.31
CA PHE A 63 6.59 -7.28 -0.10
C PHE A 63 6.42 -8.27 -1.25
N ASP A 64 6.55 -7.81 -2.50
CA ASP A 64 6.50 -8.64 -3.71
C ASP A 64 7.61 -9.70 -3.71
N GLN A 65 8.80 -9.34 -3.23
CA GLN A 65 9.92 -10.27 -3.04
C GLN A 65 9.77 -11.23 -1.83
N GLY A 66 8.67 -11.11 -1.07
CA GLY A 66 8.42 -11.97 0.10
C GLY A 66 9.20 -11.58 1.36
N PHE A 67 9.79 -10.38 1.41
CA PHE A 67 10.54 -9.87 2.56
C PHE A 67 9.72 -8.90 3.43
N GLY A 68 8.39 -8.87 3.28
CA GLY A 68 7.53 -7.98 4.07
C GLY A 68 7.59 -8.21 5.59
N ASP A 69 8.05 -9.39 6.02
CA ASP A 69 8.23 -9.74 7.43
C ASP A 69 9.19 -8.80 8.18
N ILE A 70 10.17 -8.20 7.49
CA ILE A 70 11.12 -7.26 8.09
C ILE A 70 10.47 -5.96 8.58
N TYR A 71 9.26 -5.67 8.08
CA TYR A 71 8.50 -4.46 8.38
C TYR A 71 7.32 -4.71 9.32
N LYS A 72 7.00 -5.97 9.63
CA LYS A 72 5.91 -6.32 10.53
C LYS A 72 6.11 -5.62 11.88
N ASP A 73 5.04 -4.98 12.37
CA ASP A 73 4.99 -4.24 13.63
C ASP A 73 5.92 -3.02 13.73
N LYS A 74 6.56 -2.61 12.63
CA LYS A 74 7.40 -1.41 12.59
C LYS A 74 6.60 -0.18 12.21
N TYR A 75 7.04 0.95 12.75
CA TYR A 75 6.60 2.27 12.36
C TYR A 75 7.49 2.78 11.24
N ILE A 76 6.87 3.20 10.14
CA ILE A 76 7.57 3.75 8.99
C ILE A 76 6.94 5.06 8.53
N THR A 77 7.70 5.78 7.73
CA THR A 77 7.24 6.87 6.88
C THR A 77 7.23 6.37 5.44
N VAL A 78 6.07 6.47 4.78
CA VAL A 78 5.91 6.12 3.38
C VAL A 78 5.59 7.35 2.55
N GLU A 79 6.27 7.51 1.42
CA GLU A 79 5.97 8.54 0.43
C GLU A 79 5.54 7.91 -0.90
N GLY A 80 4.59 8.52 -1.60
CA GLY A 80 4.12 7.93 -2.85
C GLY A 80 3.11 8.80 -3.58
N ASP A 81 2.77 8.34 -4.77
CA ASP A 81 1.72 8.93 -5.57
C ASP A 81 0.35 8.41 -5.09
N LEU A 82 -0.52 9.35 -4.73
CA LEU A 82 -1.87 9.08 -4.26
C LEU A 82 -2.75 8.70 -5.45
N ILE A 83 -3.34 7.50 -5.41
CA ILE A 83 -4.19 6.98 -6.48
C ILE A 83 -5.67 6.97 -6.10
N GLU A 84 -5.99 6.88 -4.80
CA GLU A 84 -7.37 6.83 -4.33
C GLU A 84 -7.46 7.28 -2.87
N VAL A 85 -8.57 7.92 -2.53
CA VAL A 85 -8.93 8.27 -1.16
C VAL A 85 -10.36 7.81 -0.90
N GLN A 86 -10.55 7.04 0.17
CA GLN A 86 -11.87 6.66 0.67
C GLN A 86 -12.05 7.27 2.06
N SER A 87 -12.80 8.37 2.12
CA SER A 87 -13.24 8.97 3.38
C SER A 87 -14.72 8.69 3.56
N ARG A 88 -15.12 8.06 4.66
CA ARG A 88 -16.54 7.84 4.97
C ARG A 88 -16.96 8.85 6.04
N ARG A 89 -17.94 9.72 5.73
CA ARG A 89 -18.65 10.48 6.77
C ARG A 89 -19.78 9.64 7.34
N GLU A 90 -19.99 9.70 8.66
CA GLU A 90 -21.25 9.30 9.27
C GLU A 90 -22.39 10.06 8.56
N ILE A 91 -23.30 9.34 7.88
CA ILE A 91 -24.58 9.90 7.49
C ILE A 91 -25.44 9.85 8.75
N VAL A 92 -25.68 11.01 9.37
CA VAL A 92 -26.65 11.12 10.48
C VAL A 92 -28.04 10.90 9.90
N GLY A 93 -28.50 9.65 9.95
CA GLY A 93 -29.82 9.23 9.52
C GLY A 93 -30.50 8.37 10.58
N GLY A 94 -31.29 9.01 11.44
CA GLY A 94 -32.19 8.33 12.38
C GLY A 94 -31.56 7.89 13.71
N ASP A 95 -32.41 7.77 14.73
CA ASP A 95 -32.16 7.66 16.19
C ASP A 95 -31.35 6.44 16.69
N THR A 96 -30.57 5.80 15.82
CA THR A 96 -29.67 4.69 16.19
C THR A 96 -28.33 4.84 15.50
N LEU A 97 -27.36 5.40 16.23
CA LEU A 97 -25.94 5.38 15.89
C LEU A 97 -25.41 3.93 15.90
N LYS A 98 -25.52 3.20 14.79
CA LYS A 98 -24.69 2.01 14.56
C LYS A 98 -23.32 2.47 14.09
N ARG A 99 -22.43 2.72 15.06
CA ARG A 99 -21.08 3.23 14.83
C ARG A 99 -20.11 2.15 14.36
N GLU A 100 -19.60 2.28 13.15
CA GLU A 100 -18.22 1.92 12.82
C GLU A 100 -17.46 3.24 12.69
N ASP A 101 -16.47 3.46 13.54
CA ASP A 101 -15.52 4.58 13.51
C ASP A 101 -14.74 4.54 12.18
N PRO A 102 -15.14 5.31 11.15
CA PRO A 102 -14.58 5.10 9.83
C PRO A 102 -13.21 5.76 9.74
N PHE A 103 -12.17 4.96 9.51
CA PHE A 103 -10.87 5.49 9.11
C PHE A 103 -10.97 6.08 7.70
N ASP A 104 -10.26 7.19 7.48
CA ASP A 104 -9.95 7.62 6.12
C ASP A 104 -8.85 6.71 5.57
N GLU A 105 -9.08 6.17 4.38
CA GLU A 105 -8.14 5.27 3.71
C GLU A 105 -7.50 5.98 2.51
N PHE A 106 -6.17 6.07 2.54
CA PHE A 106 -5.37 6.63 1.46
C PHE A 106 -4.61 5.50 0.78
N TYR A 107 -4.78 5.39 -0.53
CA TYR A 107 -4.13 4.35 -1.32
C TYR A 107 -3.00 4.97 -2.14
N LEU A 108 -1.78 4.48 -1.89
CA LEU A 108 -0.60 4.87 -2.66
C LEU A 108 -0.30 3.83 -3.75
N GLU A 109 0.20 4.32 -4.87
CA GLU A 109 0.76 3.48 -5.91
C GLU A 109 2.01 2.76 -5.39
N GLY A 110 1.96 1.42 -5.41
CA GLY A 110 3.11 0.58 -5.15
C GLY A 110 3.70 0.07 -6.45
N LEU A 111 3.20 -1.09 -6.89
CA LEU A 111 3.65 -1.74 -8.11
C LEU A 111 2.45 -1.97 -9.04
N PRO A 112 2.48 -1.49 -10.29
CA PRO A 112 1.37 -1.67 -11.22
C PRO A 112 1.26 -3.12 -11.66
N ALA A 113 0.06 -3.56 -12.07
CA ALA A 113 -0.06 -4.80 -12.81
C ALA A 113 0.74 -4.71 -14.14
N ASP A 114 1.36 -5.82 -14.54
CA ASP A 114 2.11 -5.93 -15.80
C ASP A 114 1.96 -7.34 -16.40
N GLY A 115 2.71 -7.65 -17.46
CA GLY A 115 2.64 -8.95 -18.13
C GLY A 115 3.07 -10.15 -17.26
N ILE A 116 3.65 -9.91 -16.08
CA ILE A 116 4.11 -10.92 -15.12
C ILE A 116 3.26 -10.88 -13.83
N ARG A 117 2.83 -9.69 -13.41
CA ARG A 117 2.07 -9.41 -12.19
C ARG A 117 0.62 -9.06 -12.53
N ARG A 118 -0.32 -9.97 -12.23
CA ARG A 118 -1.74 -9.80 -12.58
C ARG A 118 -2.47 -8.75 -11.77
N LEU A 119 -2.09 -8.63 -10.50
CA LEU A 119 -2.68 -7.70 -9.56
C LEU A 119 -1.67 -6.61 -9.23
N GLU A 120 -2.12 -5.36 -9.17
CA GLU A 120 -1.31 -4.27 -8.65
C GLU A 120 -1.07 -4.45 -7.14
N VAL A 121 0.09 -3.99 -6.66
CA VAL A 121 0.38 -3.87 -5.23
C VAL A 121 0.08 -2.45 -4.79
N LYS A 122 -0.86 -2.30 -3.86
CA LYS A 122 -1.23 -1.01 -3.26
C LYS A 122 -0.79 -0.92 -1.82
N ILE A 123 -0.58 0.30 -1.36
CA ILE A 123 -0.32 0.61 0.05
C ILE A 123 -1.55 1.34 0.56
N ARG A 124 -2.28 0.73 1.49
CA ARG A 124 -3.42 1.35 2.16
C ARG A 124 -2.97 1.91 3.50
N CYS A 125 -3.00 3.23 3.61
CA CYS A 125 -2.74 3.93 4.84
C CYS A 125 -4.07 4.33 5.48
N GLN A 126 -4.30 3.90 6.72
CA GLN A 126 -5.50 4.23 7.48
C GLN A 126 -5.19 5.34 8.48
N LEU A 127 -5.98 6.41 8.41
CA LEU A 127 -5.86 7.59 9.25
C LEU A 127 -7.18 7.81 9.97
N LYS A 128 -7.12 8.13 11.26
CA LYS A 128 -8.29 8.55 12.02
C LYS A 128 -8.32 10.06 12.11
N SER A 129 -9.02 10.69 11.18
CA SER A 129 -9.07 12.13 11.01
C SER A 129 -10.49 12.65 11.23
N GLU A 130 -10.60 13.84 11.82
CA GLU A 130 -11.87 14.59 11.90
C GLU A 130 -12.23 15.28 10.57
N LYS A 131 -11.22 15.42 9.70
CA LYS A 131 -11.37 15.93 8.33
C LYS A 131 -11.73 14.78 7.41
N THR A 132 -12.31 15.10 6.27
CA THR A 132 -12.51 14.15 5.18
C THR A 132 -11.78 14.58 3.94
N PHE A 133 -11.34 13.65 3.13
CA PHE A 133 -10.58 13.91 1.91
C PHE A 133 -11.19 13.20 0.71
N PHE A 134 -11.07 13.79 -0.47
CA PHE A 134 -11.39 13.09 -1.72
C PHE A 134 -10.49 13.54 -2.86
N LEU A 135 -10.24 12.62 -3.78
CA LEU A 135 -9.47 12.84 -4.99
C LEU A 135 -10.45 13.06 -6.14
N ASP A 136 -10.29 14.15 -6.91
CA ASP A 136 -11.10 14.37 -8.09
C ASP A 136 -10.62 13.54 -9.30
N GLY A 137 -11.37 13.57 -10.41
CA GLY A 137 -11.00 12.84 -11.63
C GLY A 137 -9.73 13.36 -12.32
N LYS A 138 -9.20 14.54 -11.93
CA LYS A 138 -7.92 15.05 -12.42
C LYS A 138 -6.76 14.59 -11.53
N GLY A 139 -7.05 14.15 -10.31
CA GLY A 139 -6.08 13.78 -9.29
C GLY A 139 -5.82 14.89 -8.28
N ASP A 140 -6.53 16.01 -8.32
CA ASP A 140 -6.41 17.05 -7.29
C ASP A 140 -7.05 16.55 -5.98
N LEU A 141 -6.38 16.77 -4.85
CA LEU A 141 -6.87 16.37 -3.53
C LEU A 141 -7.61 17.54 -2.89
N PHE A 142 -8.81 17.26 -2.38
CA PHE A 142 -9.67 18.21 -1.70
C PHE A 142 -9.90 17.76 -0.25
N GLU A 143 -10.00 18.73 0.65
CA GLU A 143 -10.49 18.53 2.01
C GLU A 143 -11.98 18.83 2.02
N GLY A 144 -12.81 17.83 2.31
CA GLY A 144 -14.25 17.94 2.35
C GLY A 144 -14.71 18.98 3.38
N ALA A 145 -15.59 19.88 2.95
CA ALA A 145 -16.25 20.89 3.79
C ALA A 145 -17.60 20.38 4.32
N PRO A 146 -18.22 21.01 5.33
CA PRO A 146 -19.57 20.67 5.78
C PRO A 146 -20.62 20.79 4.67
N ASN A 147 -20.37 21.60 3.63
CA ASN A 147 -21.24 21.75 2.46
C ASN A 147 -20.78 20.84 1.30
N PRO A 148 -21.68 20.44 0.38
CA PRO A 148 -21.32 19.71 -0.84
C PRO A 148 -20.26 20.48 -1.62
N GLN A 149 -19.10 19.86 -1.82
CA GLN A 149 -18.02 20.48 -2.56
C GLN A 149 -18.26 20.42 -4.06
N ASN A 150 -17.85 21.49 -4.73
CA ASN A 150 -17.86 21.59 -6.18
C ASN A 150 -16.41 21.72 -6.65
N PRO A 151 -15.81 20.63 -7.18
CA PRO A 151 -14.42 20.62 -7.67
C PRO A 151 -14.12 21.67 -8.76
N ARG A 152 -15.14 22.31 -9.35
CA ARG A 152 -14.96 23.39 -10.32
C ARG A 152 -14.72 24.75 -9.67
N THR A 153 -15.13 24.95 -8.42
CA THR A 153 -15.04 26.24 -7.71
C THR A 153 -14.15 26.19 -6.48
N ASP A 154 -14.00 25.01 -5.88
CA ASP A 154 -13.24 24.84 -4.65
C ASP A 154 -11.74 24.80 -4.95
N ILE A 155 -10.94 25.28 -3.99
CA ILE A 155 -9.48 25.28 -4.11
C ILE A 155 -8.97 23.95 -3.53
N PRO A 156 -8.24 23.13 -4.31
CA PRO A 156 -7.69 21.88 -3.80
C PRO A 156 -6.66 22.15 -2.71
N VAL A 157 -6.58 21.24 -1.73
CA VAL A 157 -5.54 21.30 -0.69
C VAL A 157 -4.18 20.88 -1.19
N LEU A 158 -4.18 20.08 -2.27
CA LEU A 158 -2.99 19.66 -3.00
C LEU A 158 -3.35 19.46 -4.47
N ARG A 159 -2.67 20.17 -5.37
CA ARG A 159 -2.81 19.98 -6.82
C ARG A 159 -2.00 18.78 -7.30
N LYS A 160 -2.49 18.11 -8.35
CA LYS A 160 -1.71 17.11 -9.07
C LYS A 160 -0.49 17.77 -9.70
N GLY A 161 0.68 17.30 -9.31
CA GLY A 161 1.94 17.65 -9.96
C GLY A 161 2.15 16.88 -11.26
N THR A 162 3.24 17.17 -11.96
CA THR A 162 3.61 16.51 -13.23
C THR A 162 3.69 14.98 -13.13
N SER A 163 4.01 14.45 -11.95
CA SER A 163 4.17 13.02 -11.69
C SER A 163 3.05 12.41 -10.84
N GLY A 164 1.95 13.14 -10.59
CA GLY A 164 0.88 12.70 -9.69
C GLY A 164 0.76 13.55 -8.44
N THR A 165 -0.15 13.14 -7.56
CA THR A 165 -0.44 13.82 -6.30
C THR A 165 0.37 13.18 -5.20
N LYS A 166 1.52 13.78 -4.90
CA LYS A 166 2.50 13.20 -3.99
C LYS A 166 2.14 13.48 -2.54
N ILE A 167 2.03 12.40 -1.75
CA ILE A 167 1.81 12.50 -0.31
C ILE A 167 2.87 11.71 0.46
N ARG A 168 3.04 12.09 1.72
CA ARG A 168 3.87 11.41 2.70
C ARG A 168 3.05 11.14 3.96
N ILE A 169 3.07 9.90 4.40
CA ILE A 169 2.37 9.44 5.60
C ILE A 169 3.42 8.95 6.58
N SER A 170 3.47 9.57 7.76
CA SER A 170 4.51 9.31 8.76
C SER A 170 4.00 8.55 9.98
N ALA A 171 4.90 7.79 10.57
CA ALA A 171 4.69 7.01 11.79
C ALA A 171 3.48 6.06 11.68
N GLY A 172 3.31 5.42 10.52
CA GLY A 172 2.32 4.38 10.34
C GLY A 172 2.90 3.00 10.68
N ARG A 173 2.16 2.18 11.43
CA ARG A 173 2.52 0.81 11.78
C ARG A 173 2.09 -0.16 10.69
N ILE A 174 3.02 -0.99 10.21
CA ILE A 174 2.69 -2.07 9.28
C ILE A 174 2.13 -3.26 10.06
N GLU A 175 0.87 -3.60 9.81
CA GLU A 175 0.23 -4.81 10.36
C GLU A 175 0.17 -5.96 9.35
N SER A 176 0.51 -5.69 8.09
CA SER A 176 0.43 -6.69 7.04
C SER A 176 1.59 -7.68 7.14
N GLY A 177 1.27 -8.95 7.41
CA GLY A 177 2.02 -10.06 6.83
C GLY A 177 1.71 -10.17 5.33
N GLY A 178 2.46 -10.96 4.56
CA GLY A 178 2.24 -11.13 3.12
C GLY A 178 0.80 -11.59 2.82
N SER A 179 -0.10 -10.64 2.51
CA SER A 179 -1.54 -10.88 2.37
C SER A 179 -1.90 -11.25 0.93
N GLU A 180 -2.85 -12.18 0.73
CA GLU A 180 -3.26 -12.68 -0.59
C GLU A 180 -3.75 -11.57 -1.54
N ARG A 181 -4.18 -10.40 -1.02
CA ARG A 181 -4.82 -9.31 -1.79
C ARG A 181 -3.89 -8.24 -2.36
N ARG A 182 -2.56 -8.44 -2.32
CA ARG A 182 -1.56 -7.44 -2.78
C ARG A 182 -1.81 -6.03 -2.19
N LEU A 183 -2.30 -5.98 -0.97
CA LEU A 183 -2.59 -4.76 -0.24
C LEU A 183 -1.73 -4.72 1.03
N ILE A 184 -0.88 -3.71 1.11
CA ILE A 184 -0.01 -3.46 2.27
C ILE A 184 -0.70 -2.42 3.13
N ASN A 185 -1.24 -2.87 4.25
CA ASN A 185 -1.93 -2.04 5.24
C ASN A 185 -0.94 -1.43 6.24
N ILE A 186 -1.05 -0.11 6.35
CA ILE A 186 -0.38 0.73 7.33
C ILE A 186 -1.46 1.38 8.19
N TYR A 187 -1.41 1.10 9.48
CA TYR A 187 -2.35 1.58 10.50
C TYR A 187 -1.69 2.65 11.36
N ASP A 188 -2.50 3.28 12.22
CA ASP A 188 -2.00 4.23 13.23
C ASP A 188 -1.15 5.38 12.66
N CYS A 189 -1.42 5.77 11.42
CA CYS A 189 -0.73 6.85 10.74
C CYS A 189 -0.92 8.16 11.50
N ARG A 190 0.17 8.87 11.82
CA ARG A 190 0.13 10.04 12.71
C ARG A 190 0.22 11.38 12.00
N LYS A 191 0.63 11.40 10.74
CA LYS A 191 0.83 12.64 9.99
C LYS A 191 0.65 12.41 8.50
N LEU A 192 -0.06 13.33 7.85
CA LEU A 192 -0.26 13.38 6.41
C LEU A 192 0.30 14.70 5.87
N GLU A 193 1.17 14.59 4.89
CA GLU A 193 1.79 15.71 4.19
C GLU A 193 1.59 15.60 2.68
N GLY A 194 1.41 16.73 2.02
CA GLY A 194 1.34 16.84 0.55
C GLY A 194 2.55 17.59 0.01
N TYR A 195 3.05 17.18 -1.15
CA TYR A 195 4.17 17.85 -1.81
C TYR A 195 3.69 18.82 -2.89
N GLU A 196 3.88 20.12 -2.68
CA GLU A 196 3.48 21.17 -3.61
C GLU A 196 4.58 22.24 -3.68
N ALA A 197 4.78 22.83 -4.87
CA ALA A 197 5.71 23.96 -5.07
C ALA A 197 7.15 23.74 -4.52
N GLY A 198 7.65 22.50 -4.54
CA GLY A 198 9.01 22.18 -4.10
C GLY A 198 9.15 21.87 -2.60
N GLY A 199 8.04 21.80 -1.85
CA GLY A 199 8.07 21.56 -0.40
C GLY A 199 6.96 20.64 0.10
N TRP A 200 7.19 20.06 1.28
CA TRP A 200 6.18 19.29 2.00
C TRP A 200 5.34 20.21 2.89
N LYS A 201 4.03 20.13 2.74
CA LYS A 201 3.04 20.85 3.54
C LYS A 201 2.25 19.87 4.38
N VAL A 202 2.07 20.16 5.66
CA VAL A 202 1.21 19.37 6.55
C VAL A 202 -0.26 19.58 6.18
N LEU A 203 -0.96 18.48 5.87
CA LEU A 203 -2.39 18.48 5.59
C LEU A 203 -3.20 18.07 6.83
N TRP A 204 -2.63 17.14 7.61
CA TRP A 204 -3.21 16.64 8.85
C TRP A 204 -2.15 16.06 9.80
N THR A 205 -2.41 16.15 11.10
CA THR A 205 -1.62 15.55 12.17
C THR A 205 -2.56 14.97 13.21
N ALA A 206 -2.25 13.78 13.73
CA ALA A 206 -3.03 13.13 14.78
C ALA A 206 -3.04 13.98 16.07
N PRO A 207 -4.17 14.04 16.79
CA PRO A 207 -4.23 14.68 18.09
C PRO A 207 -3.17 14.11 19.04
N GLY A 208 -2.35 14.99 19.63
CA GLY A 208 -1.31 14.60 20.58
C GLY A 208 0.02 14.16 19.96
N ALA A 209 0.16 14.12 18.63
CA ALA A 209 1.48 14.02 18.00
C ALA A 209 2.21 15.36 18.16
N LYS A 210 3.37 15.32 18.84
CA LYS A 210 4.27 16.48 19.01
C LYS A 210 5.33 16.51 17.93
#